data_AF-A0A9W6ADH3-F1
#
_entry.id   AF-A0A9W6ADH3-F1
#
_cell.length_a   1.000
_cell.length_b   1.000
_cell.length_c   1.000
_cell.angle_alpha   90.00
_cell.angle_beta   90.00
_cell.angle_gamma   90.00
#
_symmetry.space_group_name_H-M   'P 1'
#
loop_
_entity.id
_entity.type
_entity.pdbx_description
1 polymer ?
#
loop_
_entity_poly.entity_id
_entity_poly.type
_entity_poly.pdbx_seq_one_letter_code
_entity_poly.pdbx_strand_id
1 'polypeptide(L)'
;MDSLPPELKLYVAGAVGDVSREALRALSQVNLSFKSHEPQIRVLQLLDASRILPHVRHLTLLARSSSVSLPVSDESIGDYLEESLPEDVKVPLLCEFKGDWTPSIVLVKRLPCLQNLKILAFADYAELLDVVAEVHPYCRVSVFPLRRFNPGWIQARAKWLQSPVLHDVTVICHDDRHMRAFREDPDRVLRDLLHQARHIKHLSFQISVKTLHRTSLVYTRWPPFQPPENEVAEAPRAKLEILSLPLVTKMTAKQVERWSQITDLGYLTAWAAGTIEEITALTAITELQAFRALKRLTLSLNPPKGSSSWPPAVKGMFDALPPLEYLCLLGRYDPAILPTAVLDRHGPTLTELKLHYKRAQFQPIDKAIKLSHKGYIAPIFRPAVIARIAARCPSLRTLWIGVQRHRGHPIEARAYDALALFPALQSLDLVLSCLAASKADDRTPVPPRELSAYEEELFPYRSRQIPKWTIRDCMINSAIDESLAKAIFNRIRTGPQSQRMGSCLQLLRIHPLLGKFGKSRVRTGIGHRLPVTAGEISHKMAGAWQVEWLGDGRLQLENRLKSSHDQEVMIRSEDSEIFESIWPSIREPKTWPSEWCSWPLQ
;
A
#
# COMPACT_ATOMS: atom_id res chain seq x y z
N MET A 1 9.24 -12.02 18.21
CA MET A 1 9.40 -13.32 18.91
C MET A 1 8.23 -13.42 19.88
N ASP A 2 7.00 -13.48 19.37
CA ASP A 2 5.81 -13.06 20.13
C ASP A 2 4.65 -14.06 19.98
N SER A 3 4.93 -15.34 20.27
CA SER A 3 3.89 -16.34 20.44
C SER A 3 3.49 -16.44 21.91
N LEU A 4 2.20 -16.45 22.23
CA LEU A 4 1.73 -17.10 23.45
C LEU A 4 1.90 -18.62 23.28
N PRO A 5 2.66 -19.30 24.16
CA PRO A 5 2.81 -20.75 24.12
C PRO A 5 1.43 -21.45 24.13
N PRO A 6 1.29 -22.62 23.49
CA PRO A 6 0.06 -23.42 23.50
C PRO A 6 -0.52 -23.63 24.90
N GLU A 7 0.35 -23.71 25.90
CA GLU A 7 0.04 -23.87 27.32
C GLU A 7 -0.70 -22.65 27.89
N LEU A 8 -0.32 -21.44 27.50
CA LEU A 8 -0.98 -20.19 27.90
C LEU A 8 -2.36 -20.03 27.24
N LYS A 9 -2.53 -20.52 26.00
CA LYS A 9 -3.83 -20.56 25.31
C LYS A 9 -4.79 -21.53 25.99
N LEU A 10 -4.31 -22.69 26.40
CA LEU A 10 -5.04 -23.67 27.21
C LEU A 10 -5.41 -23.09 28.59
N TYR A 11 -4.52 -22.30 29.19
CA TYR A 11 -4.75 -21.67 30.49
C TYR A 11 -5.78 -20.53 30.44
N VAL A 12 -5.77 -19.71 29.38
CA VAL A 12 -6.81 -18.69 29.15
C VAL A 12 -8.16 -19.35 28.88
N ALA A 13 -8.21 -20.46 28.13
CA ALA A 13 -9.44 -21.23 27.93
C ALA A 13 -9.98 -21.80 29.26
N GLY A 14 -9.09 -22.39 30.07
CA GLY A 14 -9.41 -22.86 31.41
C GLY A 14 -9.91 -21.75 32.34
N ALA A 15 -9.29 -20.57 32.29
CA ALA A 15 -9.73 -19.42 33.07
C ALA A 15 -11.13 -18.95 32.65
N VAL A 16 -11.42 -18.90 31.34
CA VAL A 16 -12.71 -18.49 30.74
C VAL A 16 -13.84 -19.50 31.05
N GLY A 17 -13.53 -20.67 31.63
CA GLY A 17 -14.52 -21.64 32.09
C GLY A 17 -15.04 -22.57 30.99
N ASP A 18 -14.47 -22.51 29.79
CA ASP A 18 -14.79 -23.39 28.68
C ASP A 18 -13.50 -23.87 27.98
N VAL A 19 -13.22 -25.16 28.10
CA VAL A 19 -12.07 -25.85 27.50
C VAL A 19 -12.46 -26.59 26.22
N SER A 20 -13.64 -26.27 25.65
CA SER A 20 -14.11 -26.84 24.40
C SER A 20 -13.08 -26.64 23.28
N ARG A 21 -13.08 -27.58 22.33
CA ARG A 21 -12.18 -27.52 21.16
C ARG A 21 -12.46 -26.26 20.33
N GLU A 22 -13.68 -25.76 20.37
CA GLU A 22 -14.12 -24.48 19.80
C GLU A 22 -13.52 -23.27 20.53
N ALA A 23 -13.51 -23.24 21.87
CA ALA A 23 -12.93 -22.16 22.67
C ALA A 23 -11.41 -22.05 22.48
N LEU A 24 -10.70 -23.19 22.44
CA LEU A 24 -9.27 -23.24 22.13
C LEU A 24 -8.96 -22.78 20.70
N ARG A 25 -9.85 -23.09 19.75
CA ARG A 25 -9.75 -22.61 18.36
C ARG A 25 -9.99 -21.10 18.27
N ALA A 26 -10.93 -20.55 19.04
CA ALA A 26 -11.17 -19.10 19.12
C ALA A 26 -9.98 -18.36 19.76
N LEU A 27 -9.38 -18.89 20.83
CA LEU A 27 -8.21 -18.29 21.48
C LEU A 27 -6.93 -18.38 20.66
N SER A 28 -6.76 -19.42 19.84
CA SER A 28 -5.67 -19.47 18.86
C SER A 28 -5.71 -18.36 17.80
N GLN A 29 -6.82 -17.63 17.70
CA GLN A 29 -7.04 -16.51 16.75
C GLN A 29 -6.87 -15.13 17.39
N VAL A 30 -6.48 -15.05 18.67
CA VAL A 30 -6.28 -13.80 19.42
C VAL A 30 -4.79 -13.47 19.50
N ASN A 31 -4.38 -12.34 18.92
CA ASN A 31 -3.04 -11.78 19.11
C ASN A 31 -3.08 -10.75 20.26
N LEU A 32 -2.15 -10.88 21.21
CA LEU A 32 -1.91 -9.94 22.32
C LEU A 32 -0.51 -9.35 22.14
N SER A 33 -0.36 -8.01 22.09
CA SER A 33 0.96 -7.35 22.05
C SER A 33 1.33 -6.74 23.41
N PHE A 34 2.59 -6.92 23.83
CA PHE A 34 3.14 -6.33 25.08
C PHE A 34 4.25 -5.34 24.74
N LYS A 35 4.22 -4.14 25.34
CA LYS A 35 5.29 -3.13 25.22
C LYS A 35 6.23 -3.21 26.43
N SER A 36 7.18 -4.13 26.44
CA SER A 36 8.30 -4.11 27.42
C SER A 36 9.57 -4.68 26.81
N HIS A 37 10.66 -3.90 26.84
CA HIS A 37 11.99 -4.27 26.35
C HIS A 37 12.84 -4.87 27.48
N GLU A 38 12.73 -6.18 27.74
CA GLU A 38 13.76 -6.98 28.47
C GLU A 38 13.47 -8.49 28.30
N PRO A 39 14.45 -9.40 28.50
CA PRO A 39 14.49 -10.73 27.85
C PRO A 39 13.35 -11.66 28.31
N GLN A 40 12.38 -11.82 27.42
CA GLN A 40 11.06 -12.43 27.62
C GLN A 40 11.07 -13.93 27.95
N ILE A 41 12.20 -14.63 27.80
CA ILE A 41 12.25 -16.10 27.88
C ILE A 41 12.17 -16.62 29.34
N ARG A 42 12.58 -15.84 30.34
CA ARG A 42 12.49 -16.23 31.77
C ARG A 42 11.20 -15.76 32.47
N VAL A 43 10.48 -14.80 31.89
CA VAL A 43 9.23 -14.25 32.49
C VAL A 43 8.01 -15.13 32.14
N LEU A 44 8.05 -15.82 30.99
CA LEU A 44 6.91 -16.59 30.45
C LEU A 44 6.60 -17.88 31.20
N GLN A 45 7.53 -18.43 32.01
CA GLN A 45 7.28 -19.60 32.85
C GLN A 45 6.59 -19.26 34.19
N LEU A 46 6.37 -17.97 34.50
CA LEU A 46 5.89 -17.48 35.81
C LEU A 46 4.56 -16.71 35.76
N LEU A 47 3.90 -16.59 34.60
CA LEU A 47 2.73 -15.72 34.46
C LEU A 47 1.41 -16.48 34.64
N ASP A 48 0.81 -16.34 35.81
CA ASP A 48 -0.63 -16.52 36.02
C ASP A 48 -1.41 -15.56 35.09
N ALA A 49 -2.37 -16.08 34.33
CA ALA A 49 -3.22 -15.26 33.45
C ALA A 49 -3.92 -14.12 34.21
N SER A 50 -4.19 -14.31 35.51
CA SER A 50 -4.72 -13.26 36.39
C SER A 50 -3.81 -12.02 36.51
N ARG A 51 -2.50 -12.19 36.30
CA ARG A 51 -1.50 -11.10 36.32
C ARG A 51 -1.32 -10.42 34.97
N ILE A 52 -1.66 -11.09 33.87
CA ILE A 52 -1.51 -10.55 32.51
C ILE A 52 -2.73 -9.73 32.10
N LEU A 53 -3.94 -10.27 32.31
CA LEU A 53 -5.19 -9.69 31.84
C LEU A 53 -5.40 -8.22 32.30
N PRO A 54 -4.99 -7.82 33.53
CA PRO A 54 -5.08 -6.42 33.95
C PRO A 54 -4.26 -5.43 33.13
N HIS A 55 -3.26 -5.90 32.36
CA HIS A 55 -2.37 -5.04 31.59
C HIS A 55 -2.71 -4.98 30.09
N VAL A 56 -3.66 -5.79 29.63
CA VAL A 56 -4.06 -5.83 28.21
C VAL A 56 -4.86 -4.58 27.87
N ARG A 57 -4.32 -3.75 26.97
CA ARG A 57 -4.98 -2.53 26.48
C ARG A 57 -5.51 -2.65 25.05
N HIS A 58 -5.01 -3.60 24.28
CA HIS A 58 -5.35 -3.79 22.87
C HIS A 58 -5.73 -5.26 22.66
N LEU A 59 -6.88 -5.50 22.06
CA LEU A 59 -7.36 -6.84 21.71
C LEU A 59 -7.77 -6.87 20.23
N THR A 60 -7.29 -7.87 19.49
CA THR A 60 -7.74 -8.15 18.12
C THR A 60 -8.42 -9.51 18.07
N LEU A 61 -9.69 -9.52 17.66
CA LEU A 61 -10.47 -10.74 17.40
C LEU A 61 -10.47 -11.01 15.89
N LEU A 62 -10.00 -12.17 15.45
CA LEU A 62 -9.88 -12.52 14.03
C LEU A 62 -10.70 -13.77 13.69
N ALA A 63 -11.57 -13.70 12.69
CA ALA A 63 -12.24 -14.89 12.15
C ALA A 63 -11.55 -15.37 10.85
N ARG A 64 -11.12 -16.64 10.81
CA ARG A 64 -10.45 -17.26 9.64
C ARG A 64 -11.33 -18.27 8.91
N SER A 65 -11.23 -18.27 7.58
CA SER A 65 -11.77 -19.36 6.75
C SER A 65 -10.79 -20.53 6.72
N SER A 66 -11.24 -21.73 7.06
CA SER A 66 -10.44 -22.97 7.03
C SER A 66 -9.96 -23.38 5.63
N SER A 67 -10.51 -22.78 4.57
CA SER A 67 -10.27 -23.18 3.17
C SER A 67 -9.19 -22.37 2.45
N VAL A 68 -8.60 -21.36 3.08
CA VAL A 68 -7.59 -20.49 2.44
C VAL A 68 -6.32 -20.43 3.28
N SER A 69 -5.25 -21.06 2.79
CA SER A 69 -3.91 -20.81 3.31
C SER A 69 -3.52 -19.37 2.96
N LEU A 70 -3.38 -18.52 3.98
CA LEU A 70 -2.72 -17.24 3.81
C LEU A 70 -1.23 -17.48 3.50
N PRO A 71 -0.60 -16.67 2.62
CA PRO A 71 0.84 -16.71 2.43
C PRO A 71 1.62 -16.14 3.64
N VAL A 72 0.95 -15.76 4.74
CA VAL A 72 1.55 -15.10 5.90
C VAL A 72 0.93 -15.65 7.21
N SER A 73 1.71 -15.72 8.29
CA SER A 73 1.28 -16.16 9.62
C SER A 73 0.36 -15.15 10.30
N ASP A 74 -0.49 -15.59 11.22
CA ASP A 74 -1.43 -14.72 11.95
C ASP A 74 -0.73 -13.64 12.78
N GLU A 75 0.48 -13.93 13.27
CA GLU A 75 1.35 -13.00 14.02
C GLU A 75 1.59 -11.71 13.23
N SER A 76 1.81 -11.83 11.91
CA SER A 76 2.06 -10.68 11.02
C SER A 76 0.86 -9.74 10.84
N ILE A 77 -0.36 -10.16 11.19
CA ILE A 77 -1.57 -9.34 11.04
C ILE A 77 -1.66 -8.33 12.18
N GLY A 78 -1.30 -8.72 13.40
CA GLY A 78 -1.26 -7.81 14.55
C GLY A 78 -0.27 -6.69 14.31
N ASP A 79 0.99 -7.06 14.04
CA ASP A 79 2.07 -6.12 13.71
C ASP A 79 1.69 -5.22 12.53
N TYR A 80 1.14 -5.80 11.46
CA TYR A 80 0.65 -5.03 10.33
C TYR A 80 -0.41 -4.00 10.70
N LEU A 81 -1.37 -4.35 11.56
CA LEU A 81 -2.42 -3.43 11.99
C LEU A 81 -1.94 -2.35 12.95
N GLU A 82 -0.83 -2.58 13.65
CA GLU A 82 -0.19 -1.61 14.53
C GLU A 82 0.75 -0.68 13.74
N GLU A 83 1.48 -1.23 12.76
CA GLU A 83 2.43 -0.48 11.92
C GLU A 83 1.75 0.26 10.76
N SER A 84 0.57 -0.19 10.33
CA SER A 84 -0.16 0.44 9.24
C SER A 84 -1.00 1.61 9.73
N LEU A 85 -0.91 2.73 9.02
CA LEU A 85 -1.83 3.84 9.18
C LEU A 85 -3.27 3.38 8.92
N PRO A 86 -4.28 3.90 9.65
CA PRO A 86 -5.68 3.50 9.49
C PRO A 86 -6.17 3.58 8.03
N GLU A 87 -5.75 4.60 7.28
CA GLU A 87 -6.09 4.78 5.87
C GLU A 87 -5.42 3.77 4.91
N ASP A 88 -4.32 3.15 5.34
CA ASP A 88 -3.51 2.19 4.59
C ASP A 88 -3.77 0.72 4.96
N VAL A 89 -4.47 0.47 6.08
CA VAL A 89 -4.90 -0.87 6.50
C VAL A 89 -5.71 -1.49 5.38
N LYS A 90 -5.34 -2.71 4.97
CA LYS A 90 -6.08 -3.56 4.03
C LYS A 90 -6.00 -4.98 4.52
N VAL A 91 -7.12 -5.50 5.00
CA VAL A 91 -7.21 -6.86 5.54
C VAL A 91 -7.91 -7.74 4.51
N PRO A 92 -7.18 -8.48 3.66
CA PRO A 92 -7.76 -9.46 2.77
C PRO A 92 -8.22 -10.66 3.60
N LEU A 93 -9.26 -11.35 3.12
CA LEU A 93 -9.60 -12.72 3.56
C LEU A 93 -10.26 -12.86 4.94
N LEU A 94 -10.99 -11.83 5.39
CA LEU A 94 -11.95 -12.02 6.48
C LEU A 94 -13.04 -13.01 6.08
N CYS A 95 -13.53 -13.79 7.05
CA CYS A 95 -14.65 -14.69 6.86
C CYS A 95 -15.86 -14.29 7.70
N GLU A 96 -16.99 -14.91 7.37
CA GLU A 96 -18.19 -14.79 8.21
C GLU A 96 -18.01 -15.59 9.49
N PHE A 97 -18.18 -14.92 10.63
CA PHE A 97 -18.27 -15.55 11.93
C PHE A 97 -19.75 -15.90 12.16
N LYS A 98 -20.01 -17.19 12.34
CA LYS A 98 -21.34 -17.75 12.65
C LYS A 98 -21.38 -18.42 14.03
N GLY A 99 -20.35 -18.17 14.85
CA GLY A 99 -20.22 -18.73 16.19
C GLY A 99 -20.90 -17.86 17.25
N ASP A 100 -20.79 -18.32 18.49
CA ASP A 100 -21.27 -17.62 19.68
C ASP A 100 -20.20 -16.64 20.20
N TRP A 101 -20.62 -15.42 20.57
CA TRP A 101 -19.74 -14.41 21.15
C TRP A 101 -19.42 -14.65 22.63
N THR A 102 -20.14 -15.55 23.31
CA THR A 102 -19.98 -15.83 24.76
C THR A 102 -18.52 -15.96 25.20
N PRO A 103 -17.63 -16.74 24.55
CA PRO A 103 -16.24 -16.84 24.98
C PRO A 103 -15.47 -15.51 24.88
N SER A 104 -15.76 -14.72 23.84
CA SER A 104 -15.16 -13.39 23.64
C SER A 104 -15.68 -12.39 24.66
N ILE A 105 -16.97 -12.46 24.99
CA ILE A 105 -17.63 -11.66 26.03
C ILE A 105 -17.00 -11.92 27.40
N VAL A 106 -16.82 -13.20 27.76
CA VAL A 106 -16.18 -13.57 29.04
C VAL A 106 -14.75 -13.07 29.10
N LEU A 107 -14.00 -13.14 27.99
CA LEU A 107 -12.65 -12.59 27.91
C LEU A 107 -12.66 -11.07 28.11
N VAL A 108 -13.48 -10.33 27.34
CA VAL A 108 -13.57 -8.86 27.42
C VAL A 108 -13.92 -8.40 28.84
N LYS A 109 -14.83 -9.09 29.54
CA LYS A 109 -15.20 -8.80 30.93
C LYS A 109 -14.01 -8.87 31.91
N ARG A 110 -12.96 -9.60 31.55
CA ARG A 110 -11.76 -9.80 32.40
C ARG A 110 -10.58 -8.89 32.05
N LEU A 111 -10.74 -7.97 31.10
CA LEU A 111 -9.67 -7.06 30.64
C LEU A 111 -9.90 -5.63 31.17
N PRO A 112 -9.65 -5.33 32.46
CA PRO A 112 -10.06 -4.06 33.08
C PRO A 112 -9.40 -2.80 32.49
N CYS A 113 -8.33 -2.95 31.71
CA CYS A 113 -7.63 -1.84 31.07
C CYS A 113 -7.81 -1.81 29.54
N LEU A 114 -8.82 -2.49 29.00
CA LEU A 114 -9.06 -2.52 27.56
C LEU A 114 -9.38 -1.11 27.02
N GLN A 115 -8.55 -0.65 26.08
CA GLN A 115 -8.69 0.67 25.46
C GLN A 115 -9.05 0.58 23.98
N ASN A 116 -8.62 -0.48 23.29
CA ASN A 116 -8.86 -0.67 21.87
C ASN A 116 -9.26 -2.12 21.57
N LEU A 117 -10.34 -2.30 20.83
CA LEU A 117 -10.82 -3.61 20.39
C LEU A 117 -11.00 -3.60 18.87
N LYS A 118 -10.29 -4.49 18.15
CA LYS A 118 -10.42 -4.65 16.70
C LYS A 118 -11.12 -5.97 16.40
N ILE A 119 -12.24 -5.93 15.68
CA ILE A 119 -13.02 -7.11 15.29
C ILE A 119 -12.86 -7.35 13.79
N LEU A 120 -11.92 -8.21 13.44
CA LEU A 120 -11.61 -8.67 12.09
C LEU A 120 -12.47 -9.90 11.73
N ALA A 121 -13.79 -9.71 11.64
CA ALA A 121 -14.73 -10.76 11.27
C ALA A 121 -15.95 -10.15 10.57
N PHE A 122 -16.65 -10.92 9.73
CA PHE A 122 -17.98 -10.53 9.27
C PHE A 122 -19.02 -11.16 10.18
N ALA A 123 -19.65 -10.36 11.04
CA ALA A 123 -20.56 -10.86 12.07
C ALA A 123 -21.69 -9.88 12.34
N ASP A 124 -22.67 -10.31 13.13
CA ASP A 124 -23.48 -9.40 13.93
C ASP A 124 -22.68 -9.04 15.18
N TYR A 125 -22.38 -7.77 15.39
CA TYR A 125 -21.54 -7.31 16.49
C TYR A 125 -22.36 -6.90 17.72
N ALA A 126 -23.68 -6.81 17.61
CA ALA A 126 -24.52 -6.10 18.58
C ALA A 126 -24.27 -6.56 20.03
N GLU A 127 -24.36 -7.86 20.28
CA GLU A 127 -24.18 -8.44 21.63
C GLU A 127 -22.81 -8.13 22.24
N LEU A 128 -21.74 -8.29 21.45
CA LEU A 128 -20.38 -7.99 21.92
C LEU A 128 -20.19 -6.50 22.18
N LEU A 129 -20.74 -5.63 21.32
CA LEU A 129 -20.65 -4.19 21.50
C LEU A 129 -21.45 -3.70 22.72
N ASP A 130 -22.60 -4.29 23.01
CA ASP A 130 -23.39 -3.96 24.20
C ASP A 130 -22.59 -4.26 25.48
N VAL A 131 -21.94 -5.42 25.54
CA VAL A 131 -21.05 -5.77 26.67
C VAL A 131 -19.86 -4.83 26.76
N VAL A 132 -19.21 -4.50 25.64
CA VAL A 132 -18.07 -3.57 25.65
C VAL A 132 -18.50 -2.19 26.11
N ALA A 133 -19.67 -1.71 25.69
CA ALA A 133 -20.21 -0.43 26.15
C ALA A 133 -20.51 -0.41 27.65
N GLU A 134 -21.00 -1.52 28.20
CA GLU A 134 -21.27 -1.67 29.63
C GLU A 134 -19.97 -1.72 30.46
N VAL A 135 -19.01 -2.54 30.04
CA VAL A 135 -17.83 -2.85 30.85
C VAL A 135 -16.67 -1.90 30.59
N HIS A 136 -16.52 -1.43 29.35
CA HIS A 136 -15.43 -0.58 28.88
C HIS A 136 -15.96 0.62 28.08
N PRO A 137 -16.69 1.56 28.71
CA PRO A 137 -17.37 2.66 28.01
C PRO A 137 -16.42 3.61 27.25
N TYR A 138 -15.12 3.61 27.58
CA TYR A 138 -14.10 4.41 26.91
C TYR A 138 -13.28 3.62 25.87
N CYS A 139 -13.58 2.33 25.68
CA CYS A 139 -12.90 1.51 24.68
C CYS A 139 -13.29 1.96 23.27
N ARG A 140 -12.30 2.07 22.40
CA ARG A 140 -12.50 2.35 20.97
C ARG A 140 -12.62 1.03 20.22
N VAL A 141 -13.76 0.81 19.60
CA VAL A 141 -14.01 -0.41 18.83
C VAL A 141 -13.90 -0.15 17.33
N SER A 142 -13.12 -0.99 16.65
CA SER A 142 -12.98 -1.01 15.21
C SER A 142 -13.65 -2.25 14.61
N VAL A 143 -14.53 -2.07 13.63
CA VAL A 143 -15.25 -3.18 12.97
C VAL A 143 -15.04 -3.18 11.46
N PHE A 144 -15.13 -4.36 10.86
CA PHE A 144 -14.84 -4.59 9.44
C PHE A 144 -16.01 -5.24 8.69
N PRO A 145 -17.20 -4.61 8.63
CA PRO A 145 -18.39 -5.20 8.05
C PRO A 145 -18.23 -5.53 6.56
N LEU A 146 -18.65 -6.74 6.18
CA LEU A 146 -18.78 -7.08 4.77
C LEU A 146 -20.06 -6.52 4.18
N ARG A 147 -19.96 -5.80 3.08
CA ARG A 147 -21.12 -5.45 2.28
C ARG A 147 -21.67 -6.68 1.55
N ARG A 148 -22.72 -7.29 2.09
CA ARG A 148 -23.60 -8.26 1.39
C ARG A 148 -24.90 -7.57 1.00
N PHE A 149 -25.36 -7.79 -0.23
CA PHE A 149 -26.60 -7.22 -0.79
C PHE A 149 -27.89 -7.88 -0.25
N ASN A 150 -27.88 -8.40 0.98
CA ASN A 150 -29.07 -9.07 1.54
C ASN A 150 -29.87 -8.10 2.43
N PRO A 151 -31.17 -7.86 2.16
CA PRO A 151 -32.01 -6.96 2.95
C PRO A 151 -32.08 -7.27 4.45
N GLY A 152 -31.95 -8.54 4.89
CA GLY A 152 -31.90 -8.88 6.32
C GLY A 152 -30.68 -8.28 7.07
N TRP A 153 -29.61 -7.95 6.34
CA TRP A 153 -28.41 -7.31 6.90
C TRP A 153 -28.62 -5.83 7.22
N ILE A 154 -29.65 -5.19 6.66
CA ILE A 154 -29.99 -3.78 6.90
C ILE A 154 -30.59 -3.61 8.31
N GLN A 155 -31.39 -4.56 8.77
CA GLN A 155 -31.97 -4.55 10.12
C GLN A 155 -30.93 -4.91 11.21
N ALA A 156 -30.05 -5.88 10.95
CA ALA A 156 -28.92 -6.18 11.84
C ALA A 156 -27.92 -5.02 11.95
N ARG A 157 -27.71 -4.27 10.84
CA ARG A 157 -26.88 -3.05 10.83
C ARG A 157 -27.36 -1.98 11.79
N ALA A 158 -28.67 -1.77 11.91
CA ALA A 158 -29.22 -0.67 12.70
C ALA A 158 -28.87 -0.77 14.19
N LYS A 159 -28.71 -1.98 14.74
CA LYS A 159 -28.45 -2.18 16.17
C LYS A 159 -27.02 -1.84 16.57
N TRP A 160 -26.02 -2.43 15.92
CA TRP A 160 -24.62 -2.22 16.30
C TRP A 160 -24.09 -0.83 15.92
N LEU A 161 -24.69 -0.16 14.92
CA LEU A 161 -24.31 1.19 14.52
C LEU A 161 -24.63 2.26 15.57
N GLN A 162 -25.53 1.97 16.53
CA GLN A 162 -25.86 2.91 17.61
C GLN A 162 -24.95 2.76 18.83
N SER A 163 -24.04 1.78 18.84
CA SER A 163 -23.16 1.54 19.97
C SER A 163 -22.21 2.72 20.21
N PRO A 164 -22.14 3.29 21.42
CA PRO A 164 -21.33 4.48 21.70
C PRO A 164 -19.82 4.22 21.69
N VAL A 165 -19.40 2.96 21.82
CA VAL A 165 -17.98 2.54 21.79
C VAL A 165 -17.46 2.37 20.36
N LEU A 166 -18.33 2.44 19.35
CA LEU A 166 -17.97 2.30 17.95
C LEU A 166 -17.19 3.52 17.46
N HIS A 167 -15.90 3.34 17.21
CA HIS A 167 -14.99 4.42 16.83
C HIS A 167 -14.62 4.37 15.34
N ASP A 168 -14.29 3.17 14.85
CA ASP A 168 -13.79 2.95 13.49
C ASP A 168 -14.65 1.95 12.73
N VAL A 169 -15.05 2.32 11.51
CA VAL A 169 -15.78 1.43 10.61
C VAL A 169 -15.06 1.32 9.28
N THR A 170 -14.66 0.09 8.94
CA THR A 170 -14.05 -0.25 7.65
C THR A 170 -14.99 -1.13 6.85
N VAL A 171 -15.71 -0.53 5.89
CA VAL A 171 -16.63 -1.28 5.02
C VAL A 171 -15.84 -1.99 3.94
N ILE A 172 -15.93 -3.32 3.91
CA ILE A 172 -15.30 -4.16 2.89
C ILE A 172 -16.33 -4.54 1.85
N CYS A 173 -16.00 -4.37 0.57
CA CYS A 173 -16.84 -4.79 -0.54
C CYS A 173 -16.09 -5.75 -1.46
N HIS A 174 -16.74 -6.85 -1.84
CA HIS A 174 -16.14 -7.80 -2.77
C HIS A 174 -16.35 -7.39 -4.22
N ASP A 175 -15.27 -7.42 -5.00
CA ASP A 175 -15.29 -7.31 -6.44
C ASP A 175 -15.51 -8.71 -7.03
N ASP A 176 -16.78 -9.09 -7.24
CA ASP A 176 -17.17 -10.37 -7.83
C ASP A 176 -17.75 -10.16 -9.23
N ARG A 177 -17.26 -10.93 -10.21
CA ARG A 177 -17.68 -10.88 -11.63
C ARG A 177 -19.11 -11.38 -11.83
N HIS A 178 -19.56 -12.27 -10.94
CA HIS A 178 -20.90 -12.84 -11.00
C HIS A 178 -21.94 -11.85 -10.44
N MET A 179 -21.51 -10.93 -9.56
CA MET A 179 -22.28 -9.76 -9.15
C MET A 179 -22.12 -8.67 -10.21
N ARG A 180 -22.72 -8.88 -11.39
CA ARG A 180 -22.77 -7.87 -12.45
C ARG A 180 -23.35 -6.57 -11.86
N ALA A 181 -22.49 -5.56 -11.75
CA ALA A 181 -22.74 -4.23 -11.19
C ALA A 181 -22.81 -4.15 -9.65
N PHE A 182 -21.98 -3.27 -9.09
CA PHE A 182 -22.29 -2.64 -7.81
C PHE A 182 -23.65 -1.94 -7.97
N ARG A 183 -24.69 -2.41 -7.27
CA ARG A 183 -26.02 -1.78 -7.38
C ARG A 183 -26.08 -0.37 -6.76
N GLU A 184 -25.10 0.03 -5.96
CA GLU A 184 -25.15 1.22 -5.11
C GLU A 184 -23.75 1.80 -4.79
N ASP A 185 -23.61 3.12 -4.91
CA ASP A 185 -22.34 3.87 -4.76
C ASP A 185 -21.62 3.54 -3.45
N PRO A 186 -20.36 3.04 -3.46
CA PRO A 186 -19.54 2.94 -2.25
C PRO A 186 -19.58 4.19 -1.38
N ASP A 187 -19.50 5.34 -2.04
CA ASP A 187 -19.57 6.64 -1.40
C ASP A 187 -20.94 6.88 -0.74
N ARG A 188 -22.04 6.42 -1.36
CA ARG A 188 -23.38 6.42 -0.73
C ARG A 188 -23.43 5.59 0.55
N VAL A 189 -22.87 4.38 0.58
CA VAL A 189 -22.94 3.54 1.78
C VAL A 189 -22.26 4.17 2.97
N LEU A 190 -21.10 4.77 2.76
CA LEU A 190 -20.40 5.45 3.84
C LEU A 190 -21.23 6.62 4.38
N ARG A 191 -21.85 7.40 3.48
CA ARG A 191 -22.74 8.50 3.88
C ARG A 191 -23.97 8.00 4.65
N ASP A 192 -24.63 6.95 4.19
CA ASP A 192 -25.82 6.39 4.83
C ASP A 192 -25.49 5.83 6.24
N LEU A 193 -24.30 5.24 6.39
CA LEU A 193 -23.79 4.78 7.70
C LEU A 193 -23.51 5.96 8.62
N LEU A 194 -22.79 6.97 8.13
CA LEU A 194 -22.41 8.13 8.94
C LEU A 194 -23.64 8.95 9.35
N HIS A 195 -24.68 9.01 8.51
CA HIS A 195 -25.93 9.65 8.84
C HIS A 195 -26.61 9.00 10.06
N GLN A 196 -26.57 7.66 10.15
CA GLN A 196 -27.11 6.87 11.25
C GLN A 196 -26.21 6.86 12.50
N ALA A 197 -24.89 6.97 12.33
CA ALA A 197 -23.91 6.81 13.38
C ALA A 197 -22.90 7.97 13.37
N ARG A 198 -23.35 9.16 13.78
CA ARG A 198 -22.57 10.42 13.68
C ARG A 198 -21.43 10.53 14.68
N HIS A 199 -21.38 9.65 15.68
CA HIS A 199 -20.32 9.60 16.68
C HIS A 199 -19.03 8.95 16.13
N ILE A 200 -19.13 8.17 15.04
CA ILE A 200 -18.00 7.52 14.38
C ILE A 200 -16.95 8.57 14.00
N LYS A 201 -15.68 8.25 14.31
CA LYS A 201 -14.55 9.12 14.03
C LYS A 201 -13.80 8.71 12.79
N HIS A 202 -13.63 7.42 12.55
CA HIS A 202 -12.83 6.93 11.42
C HIS A 202 -13.70 6.07 10.51
N LEU A 203 -13.77 6.45 9.24
CA LEU A 203 -14.62 5.79 8.24
C LEU A 203 -13.81 5.46 7.00
N SER A 204 -13.77 4.18 6.66
CA SER A 204 -12.96 3.66 5.56
C SER A 204 -13.74 2.73 4.66
N PHE A 205 -13.44 2.76 3.36
CA PHE A 205 -13.96 1.83 2.37
C PHE A 205 -12.85 1.01 1.73
N GLN A 206 -13.08 -0.29 1.60
CA GLN A 206 -12.13 -1.23 0.99
C GLN A 206 -12.81 -2.06 -0.08
N ILE A 207 -12.07 -2.30 -1.16
CA ILE A 207 -12.46 -3.22 -2.23
C ILE A 207 -11.55 -4.44 -2.14
N SER A 208 -12.13 -5.59 -1.83
CA SER A 208 -11.48 -6.90 -1.77
C SER A 208 -11.79 -7.71 -3.02
N VAL A 209 -10.78 -8.19 -3.72
CA VAL A 209 -10.97 -9.04 -4.91
C VAL A 209 -10.99 -10.51 -4.47
N LYS A 210 -12.04 -11.27 -4.83
CA LYS A 210 -12.16 -12.70 -4.44
C LYS A 210 -11.45 -13.67 -5.38
N THR A 211 -11.18 -13.32 -6.65
CA THR A 211 -10.65 -14.27 -7.65
C THR A 211 -9.57 -13.69 -8.56
N LEU A 212 -8.52 -14.51 -8.79
CA LEU A 212 -7.28 -14.27 -9.57
C LEU A 212 -7.45 -14.14 -11.10
N HIS A 213 -8.67 -14.02 -11.62
CA HIS A 213 -8.89 -13.98 -13.07
C HIS A 213 -9.08 -12.54 -13.59
N ARG A 214 -9.25 -12.28 -14.89
CA ARG A 214 -9.38 -10.92 -15.48
C ARG A 214 -10.69 -10.19 -15.14
N THR A 215 -10.68 -9.15 -14.32
CA THR A 215 -11.89 -8.37 -14.01
C THR A 215 -12.34 -7.52 -15.21
N SER A 216 -13.65 -7.43 -15.45
CA SER A 216 -14.28 -6.59 -16.48
C SER A 216 -14.08 -5.08 -16.21
N LEU A 217 -14.01 -4.29 -17.29
CA LEU A 217 -13.57 -2.90 -17.34
C LEU A 217 -14.70 -1.86 -17.37
N VAL A 218 -15.95 -2.24 -17.04
CA VAL A 218 -17.09 -1.35 -17.28
C VAL A 218 -17.82 -1.03 -15.98
N TYR A 219 -17.56 0.19 -15.47
CA TYR A 219 -18.40 0.85 -14.48
C TYR A 219 -19.56 1.51 -15.23
N THR A 220 -20.68 0.82 -15.45
CA THR A 220 -21.88 1.42 -16.04
C THR A 220 -22.68 2.23 -15.02
N ARG A 221 -23.36 3.26 -15.56
CA ARG A 221 -24.20 4.27 -14.92
C ARG A 221 -24.99 3.79 -13.70
N TRP A 222 -25.02 4.68 -12.70
CA TRP A 222 -25.60 4.49 -11.39
C TRP A 222 -26.79 5.45 -11.29
N PRO A 223 -27.95 5.03 -10.76
CA PRO A 223 -29.08 5.94 -10.61
C PRO A 223 -28.74 7.04 -9.58
N PRO A 224 -29.13 8.30 -9.81
CA PRO A 224 -28.95 9.37 -8.84
C PRO A 224 -29.77 9.06 -7.58
N PHE A 225 -29.16 9.29 -6.41
CA PHE A 225 -29.88 9.38 -5.14
C PHE A 225 -30.89 10.52 -5.17
N GLN A 226 -32.15 10.23 -4.81
CA GLN A 226 -33.09 11.19 -4.26
C GLN A 226 -33.07 11.00 -2.73
N PRO A 227 -32.69 12.02 -1.94
CA PRO A 227 -32.97 11.99 -0.52
C PRO A 227 -34.49 11.88 -0.31
N PRO A 228 -34.97 11.22 0.76
CA PRO A 228 -36.28 11.59 1.28
C PRO A 228 -36.20 13.08 1.63
N GLU A 229 -36.99 13.91 0.93
CA GLU A 229 -36.93 15.38 0.95
C GLU A 229 -37.26 16.02 2.31
N ASN A 230 -37.40 15.27 3.41
CA ASN A 230 -38.09 15.75 4.61
C ASN A 230 -37.27 15.84 5.92
N GLU A 231 -35.93 15.68 5.91
CA GLU A 231 -35.12 15.82 7.16
C GLU A 231 -33.82 16.65 6.99
N VAL A 232 -33.84 17.70 6.17
CA VAL A 232 -32.61 18.44 5.82
C VAL A 232 -32.27 19.61 6.77
N ALA A 233 -33.12 20.00 7.72
CA ALA A 233 -32.95 21.33 8.35
C ALA A 233 -32.16 21.42 9.67
N GLU A 234 -32.07 20.40 10.56
CA GLU A 234 -31.62 20.68 11.95
C GLU A 234 -30.61 19.70 12.58
N ALA A 235 -30.26 18.60 11.91
CA ALA A 235 -29.49 17.57 12.57
C ALA A 235 -27.96 17.89 12.52
N PRO A 236 -27.20 17.77 13.64
CA PRO A 236 -25.80 18.18 13.70
C PRO A 236 -24.90 17.34 12.77
N ARG A 237 -24.03 17.99 11.99
CA ARG A 237 -23.09 17.29 11.10
C ARG A 237 -22.13 16.40 11.88
N ALA A 238 -21.79 15.23 11.33
CA ALA A 238 -20.82 14.32 11.94
C ALA A 238 -19.43 14.96 12.02
N LYS A 239 -18.67 14.66 13.09
CA LYS A 239 -17.31 15.18 13.32
C LYS A 239 -16.29 14.08 13.05
N LEU A 240 -16.11 13.78 11.77
CA LEU A 240 -15.23 12.73 11.28
C LEU A 240 -13.77 13.20 11.31
N GLU A 241 -12.86 12.35 11.78
CA GLU A 241 -11.41 12.62 11.83
C GLU A 241 -10.68 11.97 10.66
N ILE A 242 -11.12 10.80 10.21
CA ILE A 242 -10.53 10.07 9.09
C ILE A 242 -11.61 9.63 8.09
N LEU A 243 -11.42 10.00 6.83
CA LEU A 243 -12.19 9.47 5.70
C LEU A 243 -11.24 8.81 4.69
N SER A 244 -11.37 7.50 4.47
CA SER A 244 -10.53 6.77 3.52
C SER A 244 -11.34 6.11 2.41
N LEU A 245 -11.18 6.61 1.18
CA LEU A 245 -11.70 6.01 -0.04
C LEU A 245 -10.56 5.32 -0.81
N PRO A 246 -10.81 4.14 -1.42
CA PRO A 246 -9.82 3.49 -2.25
C PRO A 246 -9.35 4.40 -3.38
N LEU A 247 -8.05 4.43 -3.65
CA LEU A 247 -7.49 5.17 -4.78
C LEU A 247 -8.12 4.86 -6.15
N VAL A 248 -8.86 3.76 -6.30
CA VAL A 248 -9.59 3.42 -7.54
C VAL A 248 -10.97 4.06 -7.65
N THR A 249 -11.51 4.66 -6.58
CA THR A 249 -12.79 5.37 -6.60
C THR A 249 -12.58 6.80 -7.09
N LYS A 250 -13.41 7.25 -8.03
CA LYS A 250 -13.38 8.62 -8.53
C LYS A 250 -14.03 9.55 -7.51
N MET A 251 -13.39 10.70 -7.27
CA MET A 251 -13.94 11.83 -6.53
C MET A 251 -14.43 12.90 -7.52
N THR A 252 -15.65 13.38 -7.33
CA THR A 252 -16.34 14.37 -8.16
C THR A 252 -16.78 15.57 -7.32
N ALA A 253 -17.02 16.72 -7.94
CA ALA A 253 -17.55 17.92 -7.26
C ALA A 253 -18.81 17.60 -6.44
N LYS A 254 -19.75 16.87 -7.04
CA LYS A 254 -21.00 16.44 -6.37
C LYS A 254 -20.75 15.57 -5.13
N GLN A 255 -19.72 14.71 -5.15
CA GLN A 255 -19.39 13.90 -3.97
C GLN A 255 -18.80 14.77 -2.87
N VAL A 256 -17.91 15.71 -3.22
CA VAL A 256 -17.32 16.67 -2.29
C VAL A 256 -18.41 17.50 -1.59
N GLU A 257 -19.38 18.03 -2.34
CA GLU A 257 -20.56 18.74 -1.81
C GLU A 257 -21.43 17.86 -0.90
N ARG A 258 -21.70 16.61 -1.31
CA ARG A 258 -22.51 15.69 -0.48
C ARG A 258 -21.81 15.33 0.83
N TRP A 259 -20.48 15.23 0.83
CA TRP A 259 -19.72 15.03 2.07
C TRP A 259 -19.80 16.25 2.98
N SER A 260 -19.67 17.47 2.44
CA SER A 260 -19.75 18.70 3.25
C SER A 260 -21.14 18.91 3.89
N GLN A 261 -22.20 18.33 3.32
CA GLN A 261 -23.55 18.36 3.89
C GLN A 261 -23.70 17.47 5.13
N ILE A 262 -23.04 16.30 5.18
CA ILE A 262 -23.24 15.32 6.26
C ILE A 262 -22.17 15.37 7.36
N THR A 263 -20.99 15.92 7.05
CA THR A 263 -19.88 15.99 8.00
C THR A 263 -19.25 17.39 7.99
N ASP A 264 -18.84 17.86 9.17
CA ASP A 264 -17.96 19.02 9.27
C ASP A 264 -16.53 18.58 8.90
N LEU A 265 -16.17 18.81 7.63
CA LEU A 265 -14.86 18.50 7.06
C LEU A 265 -13.70 19.22 7.79
N GLY A 266 -14.00 20.22 8.62
CA GLY A 266 -13.02 20.91 9.44
C GLY A 266 -12.41 20.05 10.53
N TYR A 267 -13.03 18.92 10.90
CA TYR A 267 -12.47 17.97 11.86
C TYR A 267 -11.58 16.89 11.20
N LEU A 268 -11.57 16.78 9.87
CA LEU A 268 -10.76 15.78 9.18
C LEU A 268 -9.28 16.07 9.37
N THR A 269 -8.57 15.10 9.95
CA THR A 269 -7.11 15.11 10.13
C THR A 269 -6.41 14.26 9.08
N ALA A 270 -7.08 13.22 8.56
CA ALA A 270 -6.59 12.40 7.46
C ALA A 270 -7.68 12.16 6.41
N TRP A 271 -7.32 12.33 5.13
CA TRP A 271 -8.23 12.11 4.02
C TRP A 271 -7.56 11.33 2.89
N ALA A 272 -8.11 10.15 2.58
CA ALA A 272 -7.83 9.43 1.35
C ALA A 272 -8.97 9.69 0.36
N ALA A 273 -8.77 10.64 -0.55
CA ALA A 273 -9.82 11.17 -1.42
C ALA A 273 -10.19 10.22 -2.58
N GLY A 274 -9.35 9.23 -2.89
CA GLY A 274 -9.48 8.42 -4.09
C GLY A 274 -8.72 9.02 -5.28
N THR A 275 -9.30 8.95 -6.47
CA THR A 275 -8.74 9.53 -7.70
C THR A 275 -9.54 10.76 -8.13
N ILE A 276 -8.86 11.86 -8.45
CA ILE A 276 -9.44 13.03 -9.09
C ILE A 276 -9.06 13.05 -10.57
N GLU A 277 -10.07 13.09 -11.44
CA GLU A 277 -9.88 13.10 -12.91
C GLU A 277 -10.48 14.35 -13.59
N GLU A 278 -11.10 15.25 -12.80
CA GLU A 278 -11.86 16.39 -13.32
C GLU A 278 -11.49 17.67 -12.58
N ILE A 279 -11.41 18.78 -13.32
CA ILE A 279 -11.10 20.10 -12.78
C ILE A 279 -12.19 20.55 -11.80
N THR A 280 -13.46 20.27 -12.10
CA THR A 280 -14.60 20.64 -11.25
C THR A 280 -14.48 20.12 -9.83
N ALA A 281 -13.90 18.92 -9.63
CA ALA A 281 -13.65 18.38 -8.29
C ALA A 281 -12.56 19.16 -7.55
N LEU A 282 -11.49 19.57 -8.23
CA LEU A 282 -10.42 20.41 -7.67
C LEU A 282 -10.99 21.79 -7.26
N THR A 283 -11.81 22.38 -8.14
CA THR A 283 -12.48 23.66 -7.90
C THR A 283 -13.43 23.58 -6.71
N ALA A 284 -14.28 22.55 -6.63
CA ALA A 284 -15.19 22.37 -5.50
C ALA A 284 -14.45 22.27 -4.16
N ILE A 285 -13.32 21.56 -4.11
CA ILE A 285 -12.48 21.49 -2.90
C ILE A 285 -11.90 22.88 -2.55
N THR A 286 -11.44 23.61 -3.57
CA THR A 286 -10.89 24.96 -3.41
C THR A 286 -11.92 25.94 -2.86
N GLU A 287 -13.14 25.91 -3.39
CA GLU A 287 -14.23 26.83 -3.03
C GLU A 287 -14.83 26.52 -1.66
N LEU A 288 -14.88 25.25 -1.27
CA LEU A 288 -15.41 24.86 0.03
C LEU A 288 -14.57 25.37 1.21
N GLN A 289 -13.24 25.45 1.05
CA GLN A 289 -12.28 25.83 2.10
C GLN A 289 -12.56 25.19 3.48
N ALA A 290 -13.08 23.96 3.47
CA ALA A 290 -13.69 23.38 4.66
C ALA A 290 -12.67 22.72 5.60
N PHE A 291 -11.43 22.52 5.15
CA PHE A 291 -10.41 21.78 5.87
C PHE A 291 -9.58 22.72 6.75
N ARG A 292 -9.66 22.55 8.08
CA ARG A 292 -8.84 23.32 9.05
C ARG A 292 -7.83 22.45 9.81
N ALA A 293 -8.10 21.16 9.97
CA ALA A 293 -7.29 20.23 10.78
C ALA A 293 -6.52 19.19 9.94
N LEU A 294 -6.61 19.26 8.61
CA LEU A 294 -6.07 18.22 7.72
C LEU A 294 -4.54 18.20 7.78
N LYS A 295 -3.98 17.06 8.16
CA LYS A 295 -2.53 16.85 8.25
C LYS A 295 -2.03 15.83 7.23
N ARG A 296 -2.89 14.86 6.88
CA ARG A 296 -2.54 13.72 6.03
C ARG A 296 -3.47 13.66 4.83
N LEU A 297 -2.89 13.65 3.64
CA LEU A 297 -3.66 13.57 2.40
C LEU A 297 -3.13 12.44 1.50
N THR A 298 -4.04 11.60 1.02
CA THR A 298 -3.74 10.55 0.04
C THR A 298 -4.68 10.68 -1.15
N LEU A 299 -4.14 10.87 -2.35
CA LEU A 299 -4.95 10.90 -3.57
C LEU A 299 -4.17 10.48 -4.80
N SER A 300 -4.90 10.28 -5.89
CA SER A 300 -4.36 10.07 -7.23
C SER A 300 -4.87 11.15 -8.18
N LEU A 301 -3.96 11.86 -8.84
CA LEU A 301 -4.29 12.87 -9.85
C LEU A 301 -4.12 12.29 -11.26
N ASN A 302 -5.20 12.25 -12.03
CA ASN A 302 -5.18 11.80 -13.42
C ASN A 302 -5.75 12.90 -14.32
N PRO A 303 -4.91 13.82 -14.84
CA PRO A 303 -5.38 14.95 -15.63
C PRO A 303 -6.19 14.50 -16.86
N PRO A 304 -7.24 15.24 -17.22
CA PRO A 304 -7.85 15.14 -18.54
C PRO A 304 -6.79 15.37 -19.62
N LYS A 305 -6.89 14.64 -20.74
CA LYS A 305 -5.94 14.81 -21.85
C LYS A 305 -5.98 16.24 -22.37
N GLY A 306 -4.81 16.87 -22.52
CA GLY A 306 -4.66 18.18 -23.13
C GLY A 306 -5.16 19.37 -22.29
N SER A 307 -5.44 19.19 -21.00
CA SER A 307 -5.92 20.28 -20.15
C SER A 307 -4.79 21.18 -19.66
N SER A 308 -4.69 22.38 -20.22
CA SER A 308 -3.77 23.44 -19.77
C SER A 308 -4.20 24.09 -18.45
N SER A 309 -5.49 24.03 -18.11
CA SER A 309 -6.06 24.55 -16.85
C SER A 309 -5.88 23.62 -15.65
N TRP A 310 -5.37 22.41 -15.86
CA TRP A 310 -5.16 21.44 -14.79
C TRP A 310 -4.12 21.88 -13.74
N PRO A 311 -2.89 22.32 -14.10
CA PRO A 311 -1.90 22.72 -13.08
C PRO A 311 -2.36 23.89 -12.19
N PRO A 312 -2.98 24.97 -12.72
CA PRO A 312 -3.57 26.01 -11.88
C PRO A 312 -4.66 25.50 -10.94
N ALA A 313 -5.54 24.60 -11.40
CA ALA A 313 -6.60 24.04 -10.56
C ALA A 313 -6.05 23.15 -9.44
N VAL A 314 -5.00 22.37 -9.71
CA VAL A 314 -4.29 21.59 -8.68
C VAL A 314 -3.68 22.54 -7.64
N LYS A 315 -3.03 23.62 -8.09
CA LYS A 315 -2.48 24.64 -7.19
C LYS A 315 -3.56 25.25 -6.30
N GLY A 316 -4.69 25.67 -6.88
CA GLY A 316 -5.81 26.22 -6.12
C GLY A 316 -6.33 25.27 -5.04
N MET A 317 -6.47 23.98 -5.37
CA MET A 317 -6.89 22.96 -4.40
C MET A 317 -5.91 22.86 -3.24
N PHE A 318 -4.61 22.73 -3.50
CA PHE A 318 -3.60 22.61 -2.45
C PHE A 318 -3.46 23.91 -1.64
N ASP A 319 -3.56 25.07 -2.28
CA ASP A 319 -3.56 26.37 -1.60
C ASP A 319 -4.71 26.53 -0.59
N ALA A 320 -5.87 25.91 -0.86
CA ALA A 320 -7.01 25.91 0.05
C ALA A 320 -6.85 24.96 1.26
N LEU A 321 -5.84 24.09 1.26
CA LEU A 321 -5.57 23.17 2.36
C LEU A 321 -4.61 23.77 3.39
N PRO A 322 -4.72 23.37 4.67
CA PRO A 322 -3.69 23.67 5.66
C PRO A 322 -2.35 22.99 5.29
N PRO A 323 -1.20 23.50 5.77
CA PRO A 323 0.09 22.85 5.59
C PRO A 323 0.06 21.37 6.06
N LEU A 324 0.49 20.46 5.18
CA LEU A 324 0.36 19.03 5.40
C LEU A 324 1.64 18.48 6.04
N GLU A 325 1.49 17.48 6.91
CA GLU A 325 2.61 16.72 7.50
C GLU A 325 2.91 15.45 6.68
N TYR A 326 1.89 14.91 6.00
CA TYR A 326 1.96 13.73 5.15
C TYR A 326 1.23 13.95 3.82
N LEU A 327 1.88 13.57 2.72
CA LEU A 327 1.27 13.55 1.39
C LEU A 327 1.59 12.26 0.64
N CYS A 328 0.57 11.56 0.18
CA CYS A 328 0.66 10.49 -0.81
C CYS A 328 0.00 10.96 -2.11
N LEU A 329 0.82 11.23 -3.14
CA LEU A 329 0.37 11.76 -4.43
C LEU A 329 0.74 10.81 -5.58
N LEU A 330 -0.26 10.11 -6.06
CA LEU A 330 -0.14 9.11 -7.13
C LEU A 330 -0.84 9.59 -8.42
N GLY A 331 -0.86 8.75 -9.44
CA GLY A 331 -1.52 9.03 -10.72
C GLY A 331 -0.56 9.46 -11.84
N ARG A 332 -1.09 10.13 -12.86
CA ARG A 332 -0.38 10.52 -14.10
C ARG A 332 -0.24 12.01 -14.29
N TYR A 333 -0.06 12.72 -13.19
CA TYR A 333 0.30 14.13 -13.26
C TYR A 333 1.72 14.29 -13.80
N ASP A 334 1.99 15.45 -14.41
CA ASP A 334 3.36 15.84 -14.76
C ASP A 334 4.15 16.12 -13.47
N PRO A 335 5.27 15.42 -13.20
CA PRO A 335 6.13 15.69 -12.05
C PRO A 335 6.53 17.15 -11.85
N ALA A 336 6.58 17.94 -12.93
CA ALA A 336 6.95 19.35 -12.86
C ALA A 336 5.96 20.20 -12.06
N ILE A 337 4.70 19.77 -11.89
CA ILE A 337 3.71 20.49 -11.08
C ILE A 337 4.00 20.38 -9.59
N LEU A 338 4.64 19.28 -9.15
CA LEU A 338 4.77 18.98 -7.72
C LEU A 338 5.54 20.08 -6.97
N PRO A 339 6.72 20.55 -7.42
CA PRO A 339 7.42 21.63 -6.72
C PRO A 339 6.58 22.91 -6.56
N THR A 340 5.91 23.39 -7.62
CA THR A 340 5.28 24.72 -7.64
C THR A 340 3.81 24.76 -7.28
N ALA A 341 3.05 23.72 -7.63
CA ALA A 341 1.62 23.66 -7.33
C ALA A 341 1.34 23.07 -5.95
N VAL A 342 2.32 22.40 -5.32
CA VAL A 342 2.12 21.66 -4.06
C VAL A 342 3.17 22.02 -3.03
N LEU A 343 4.45 21.81 -3.35
CA LEU A 343 5.49 21.86 -2.33
C LEU A 343 5.91 23.27 -1.91
N ASP A 344 5.64 24.31 -2.71
CA ASP A 344 5.85 25.71 -2.30
C ASP A 344 5.08 26.04 -0.99
N ARG A 345 3.88 25.45 -0.80
CA ARG A 345 3.07 25.63 0.42
C ARG A 345 3.27 24.55 1.46
N HIS A 346 3.24 23.28 1.05
CA HIS A 346 3.24 22.15 2.00
C HIS A 346 4.64 21.61 2.32
N GLY A 347 5.63 21.88 1.46
CA GLY A 347 6.99 21.35 1.59
C GLY A 347 7.65 21.60 2.95
N PRO A 348 7.57 22.80 3.55
CA PRO A 348 8.21 23.10 4.83
C PRO A 348 7.73 22.22 6.01
N THR A 349 6.46 21.79 6.00
CA THR A 349 5.85 20.99 7.08
C THR A 349 5.84 19.49 6.79
N LEU A 350 6.08 19.07 5.55
CA LEU A 350 6.04 17.67 5.16
C LEU A 350 7.18 16.88 5.81
N THR A 351 6.80 15.84 6.55
CA THR A 351 7.72 14.87 7.17
C THR A 351 7.76 13.56 6.40
N GLU A 352 6.68 13.22 5.68
CA GLU A 352 6.57 12.03 4.86
C GLU A 352 5.90 12.35 3.51
N LEU A 353 6.55 11.93 2.42
CA LEU A 353 6.11 12.17 1.05
C LEU A 353 6.17 10.87 0.25
N LYS A 354 5.00 10.39 -0.18
CA LYS A 354 4.86 9.20 -1.03
C LYS A 354 4.46 9.57 -2.44
N LEU A 355 5.39 9.45 -3.38
CA LEU A 355 5.21 9.72 -4.80
C LEU A 355 5.15 8.45 -5.64
N HIS A 356 5.28 7.29 -5.00
CA HIS A 356 5.10 6.00 -5.65
C HIS A 356 4.36 5.04 -4.72
N TYR A 357 3.72 4.04 -5.33
CA TYR A 357 2.99 3.00 -4.62
C TYR A 357 3.88 1.79 -4.35
N LYS A 358 3.94 1.33 -3.09
CA LYS A 358 4.42 -0.02 -2.74
C LYS A 358 3.22 -0.94 -2.59
N ARG A 359 3.35 -2.14 -3.14
CA ARG A 359 2.41 -3.23 -2.87
C ARG A 359 2.52 -3.60 -1.39
N ALA A 360 1.48 -3.36 -0.60
CA ALA A 360 1.44 -3.91 0.76
C ALA A 360 1.35 -5.44 0.70
N GLN A 361 1.95 -6.12 1.69
CA GLN A 361 2.03 -7.58 1.77
C GLN A 361 0.67 -8.28 1.60
N PHE A 362 -0.40 -7.62 2.04
CA PHE A 362 -1.77 -8.11 2.03
C PHE A 362 -2.63 -7.61 0.85
N GLN A 363 -2.05 -6.91 -0.13
CA GLN A 363 -2.83 -6.40 -1.25
C GLN A 363 -2.96 -7.40 -2.40
N PRO A 364 -4.20 -7.68 -2.86
CA PRO A 364 -4.42 -8.44 -4.08
C PRO A 364 -3.74 -7.75 -5.27
N ILE A 365 -3.06 -8.55 -6.10
CA ILE A 365 -2.37 -8.11 -7.32
C ILE A 365 -3.29 -7.25 -8.20
N ASP A 366 -4.59 -7.56 -8.19
CA ASP A 366 -5.61 -6.92 -9.01
C ASP A 366 -5.85 -5.43 -8.68
N LYS A 367 -5.60 -4.97 -7.45
CA LYS A 367 -5.76 -3.54 -7.11
C LYS A 367 -4.65 -2.68 -7.73
N ALA A 368 -3.41 -3.16 -7.66
CA ALA A 368 -2.28 -2.54 -8.35
C ALA A 368 -2.49 -2.61 -9.88
N ILE A 369 -3.02 -3.74 -10.37
CA ILE A 369 -3.42 -3.88 -11.77
C ILE A 369 -4.46 -2.84 -12.17
N LYS A 370 -5.52 -2.62 -11.39
CA LYS A 370 -6.57 -1.61 -11.67
C LYS A 370 -6.02 -0.19 -11.69
N LEU A 371 -5.16 0.17 -10.73
CA LEU A 371 -4.45 1.46 -10.76
C LEU A 371 -3.57 1.58 -12.02
N SER A 372 -2.98 0.46 -12.46
CA SER A 372 -2.15 0.41 -13.68
C SER A 372 -2.92 0.26 -15.00
N HIS A 373 -4.21 -0.08 -15.00
CA HIS A 373 -4.97 -0.41 -16.23
C HIS A 373 -5.12 0.78 -17.17
N LYS A 374 -4.95 2.00 -16.66
CA LYS A 374 -4.92 3.20 -17.47
C LYS A 374 -3.48 3.59 -17.91
N GLY A 375 -2.40 2.97 -17.39
CA GLY A 375 -0.97 3.34 -17.59
C GLY A 375 -0.11 3.22 -16.32
N TYR A 376 0.94 4.04 -16.14
CA TYR A 376 1.74 4.07 -14.90
C TYR A 376 0.89 4.48 -13.68
N ILE A 377 1.20 3.91 -12.50
CA ILE A 377 0.52 4.17 -11.21
C ILE A 377 1.01 5.48 -10.58
N ALA A 378 2.26 5.84 -10.86
CA ALA A 378 2.95 7.01 -10.38
C ALA A 378 4.01 7.42 -11.40
N PRO A 379 4.44 8.68 -11.43
CA PRO A 379 5.42 9.13 -12.40
C PRO A 379 6.86 8.75 -12.01
N ILE A 380 7.76 8.87 -12.98
CA ILE A 380 9.21 8.73 -12.79
C ILE A 380 9.85 10.13 -12.76
N PHE A 381 10.68 10.39 -11.76
CA PHE A 381 11.20 11.73 -11.48
C PHE A 381 12.60 11.91 -12.08
N ARG A 382 12.78 13.03 -12.80
CA ARG A 382 14.09 13.44 -13.34
C ARG A 382 14.93 14.15 -12.26
N PRO A 383 16.28 14.12 -12.36
CA PRO A 383 17.17 14.75 -11.38
C PRO A 383 16.81 16.20 -11.02
N ALA A 384 16.53 17.03 -12.04
CA ALA A 384 16.18 18.43 -11.84
C ALA A 384 14.89 18.63 -11.03
N VAL A 385 13.90 17.74 -11.19
CA VAL A 385 12.66 17.80 -10.41
C VAL A 385 12.93 17.37 -8.96
N ILE A 386 13.72 16.30 -8.76
CA ILE A 386 14.11 15.82 -7.42
C ILE A 386 14.83 16.92 -6.64
N ALA A 387 15.77 17.63 -7.26
CA ALA A 387 16.49 18.74 -6.63
C ALA A 387 15.53 19.88 -6.22
N ARG A 388 14.54 20.19 -7.06
CA ARG A 388 13.50 21.20 -6.73
C ARG A 388 12.57 20.76 -5.60
N ILE A 389 12.30 19.46 -5.48
CA ILE A 389 11.56 18.86 -4.34
C ILE A 389 12.40 19.01 -3.08
N ALA A 390 13.67 18.60 -3.11
CA ALA A 390 14.59 18.70 -1.97
C ALA A 390 14.66 20.12 -1.40
N ALA A 391 14.81 21.12 -2.27
CA ALA A 391 14.88 22.53 -1.87
C ALA A 391 13.62 23.05 -1.16
N ARG A 392 12.46 22.40 -1.32
CA ARG A 392 11.19 22.80 -0.71
C ARG A 392 10.83 21.97 0.51
N CYS A 393 11.54 20.87 0.76
CA CYS A 393 11.21 19.86 1.74
C CYS A 393 12.32 19.71 2.80
N PRO A 394 12.60 20.76 3.60
CA PRO A 394 13.70 20.74 4.57
C PRO A 394 13.47 19.74 5.72
N SER A 395 12.20 19.48 6.08
CA SER A 395 11.83 18.62 7.21
C SER A 395 11.53 17.17 6.83
N LEU A 396 11.71 16.81 5.55
CA LEU A 396 11.26 15.52 5.03
C LEU A 396 12.15 14.38 5.51
N ARG A 397 11.58 13.44 6.25
CA ARG A 397 12.27 12.28 6.85
C ARG A 397 12.05 10.99 6.06
N THR A 398 10.88 10.84 5.45
CA THR A 398 10.51 9.64 4.70
C THR A 398 10.09 9.99 3.28
N LEU A 399 10.77 9.43 2.28
CA LEU A 399 10.47 9.67 0.86
C LEU A 399 10.25 8.35 0.13
N TRP A 400 9.17 8.26 -0.65
CA TRP A 400 8.96 7.19 -1.62
C TRP A 400 8.93 7.78 -3.02
N ILE A 401 9.83 7.37 -3.90
CA ILE A 401 10.00 8.04 -5.20
C ILE A 401 10.44 7.08 -6.31
N GLY A 402 9.94 7.32 -7.52
CA GLY A 402 10.31 6.57 -8.72
C GLY A 402 11.46 7.22 -9.49
N VAL A 403 12.51 6.47 -9.83
CA VAL A 403 13.65 6.93 -10.65
C VAL A 403 13.86 5.94 -11.81
N GLN A 404 14.27 6.45 -12.97
CA GLN A 404 14.59 5.64 -14.14
C GLN A 404 16.02 5.12 -14.03
N ARG A 405 16.21 3.80 -14.15
CA ARG A 405 17.54 3.24 -14.33
C ARG A 405 17.99 3.40 -15.78
N HIS A 406 19.24 3.82 -15.98
CA HIS A 406 19.83 4.06 -17.29
C HIS A 406 21.14 3.30 -17.42
N ARG A 407 21.17 2.03 -17.02
CA ARG A 407 22.34 1.16 -17.15
C ARG A 407 23.60 1.74 -16.48
N GLY A 408 23.44 2.49 -15.39
CA GLY A 408 24.54 3.15 -14.70
C GLY A 408 24.95 4.50 -15.28
N HIS A 409 24.28 5.00 -16.33
CA HIS A 409 24.62 6.27 -16.98
C HIS A 409 24.61 7.47 -16.00
N PRO A 410 25.44 8.52 -16.22
CA PRO A 410 25.54 9.67 -15.32
C PRO A 410 24.22 10.40 -15.02
N ILE A 411 23.21 10.30 -15.87
CA ILE A 411 21.88 10.89 -15.63
C ILE A 411 21.13 10.19 -14.48
N GLU A 412 21.28 8.87 -14.36
CA GLU A 412 20.77 8.08 -13.24
C GLU A 412 21.53 8.46 -11.97
N ALA A 413 22.86 8.54 -12.09
CA ALA A 413 23.74 8.95 -10.99
C ALA A 413 23.38 10.34 -10.44
N ARG A 414 23.07 11.30 -11.31
CA ARG A 414 22.56 12.63 -10.92
C ARG A 414 21.22 12.59 -10.18
N ALA A 415 20.38 11.58 -10.42
CA ALA A 415 19.13 11.42 -9.67
C ALA A 415 19.44 11.05 -8.21
N TYR A 416 20.42 10.16 -8.00
CA TYR A 416 20.92 9.81 -6.65
C TYR A 416 21.62 11.01 -5.99
N ASP A 417 22.40 11.78 -6.74
CA ASP A 417 22.99 13.03 -6.23
C ASP A 417 21.91 14.05 -5.83
N ALA A 418 20.79 14.12 -6.57
CA ALA A 418 19.66 14.98 -6.21
C ALA A 418 18.92 14.49 -4.97
N LEU A 419 18.87 13.18 -4.71
CA LEU A 419 18.32 12.60 -3.48
C LEU A 419 19.20 12.88 -2.25
N ALA A 420 20.50 13.12 -2.45
CA ALA A 420 21.40 13.54 -1.38
C ALA A 420 21.15 14.98 -0.89
N LEU A 421 20.40 15.79 -1.64
CA LEU A 421 20.12 17.19 -1.30
C LEU A 421 19.04 17.34 -0.22
N PHE A 422 18.37 16.26 0.20
CA PHE A 422 17.39 16.32 1.27
C PHE A 422 18.10 16.33 2.64
N PRO A 423 17.98 17.42 3.43
CA PRO A 423 18.79 17.58 4.63
C PRO A 423 18.38 16.64 5.78
N ALA A 424 17.08 16.36 5.92
CA ALA A 424 16.53 15.57 7.03
C ALA A 424 16.13 14.13 6.64
N LEU A 425 16.45 13.67 5.42
CA LEU A 425 15.98 12.38 4.91
C LEU A 425 16.62 11.22 5.68
N GLN A 426 15.79 10.40 6.32
CA GLN A 426 16.19 9.24 7.13
C GLN A 426 15.86 7.91 6.45
N SER A 427 14.68 7.81 5.83
CA SER A 427 14.20 6.61 5.15
C SER A 427 13.81 6.90 3.70
N LEU A 428 14.36 6.12 2.77
CA LEU A 428 14.09 6.23 1.34
C LEU A 428 13.60 4.89 0.79
N ASP A 429 12.37 4.86 0.28
CA ASP A 429 11.88 3.76 -0.57
C ASP A 429 12.01 4.18 -2.04
N LEU A 430 13.04 3.68 -2.69
CA LEU A 430 13.41 4.00 -4.06
C LEU A 430 12.84 2.97 -5.02
N VAL A 431 11.88 3.40 -5.83
CA VAL A 431 11.33 2.56 -6.90
C VAL A 431 12.16 2.77 -8.16
N LEU A 432 12.91 1.74 -8.57
CA LEU A 432 13.76 1.79 -9.75
C LEU A 432 13.01 1.23 -10.96
N SER A 433 12.62 2.12 -11.88
CA SER A 433 12.10 1.70 -13.19
C SER A 433 13.19 0.97 -13.96
N CYS A 434 12.98 -0.32 -14.16
CA CYS A 434 13.87 -1.20 -14.90
C CYS A 434 13.47 -1.30 -16.38
N LEU A 435 12.46 -0.54 -16.80
CA LEU A 435 12.02 -0.51 -18.19
C LEU A 435 13.06 0.18 -19.07
N ALA A 436 13.17 -0.24 -20.33
CA ALA A 436 13.91 0.52 -21.33
C ALA A 436 13.23 1.89 -21.52
N ALA A 437 14.00 2.96 -21.32
CA ALA A 437 13.52 4.31 -21.53
C ALA A 437 13.69 4.65 -23.01
N SER A 438 12.60 5.07 -23.65
CA SER A 438 12.61 5.56 -25.03
C SER A 438 11.86 6.87 -25.14
N LYS A 439 12.16 7.65 -26.17
CA LYS A 439 11.24 8.69 -26.62
C LYS A 439 9.98 8.04 -27.18
N ALA A 440 8.83 8.70 -27.00
CA ALA A 440 7.53 8.16 -27.40
C ALA A 440 7.35 8.13 -28.94
N ASP A 441 8.00 9.05 -29.65
CA ASP A 441 7.73 9.33 -31.06
C ASP A 441 8.55 8.45 -32.03
N ASP A 442 9.79 8.11 -31.68
CA ASP A 442 10.76 7.43 -32.56
C ASP A 442 11.35 6.14 -31.96
N ARG A 443 10.95 5.78 -30.72
CA ARG A 443 11.53 4.67 -29.94
C ARG A 443 13.06 4.75 -29.83
N THR A 444 13.66 5.94 -29.89
CA THR A 444 15.09 6.08 -29.65
C THR A 444 15.39 5.91 -28.15
N PRO A 445 16.48 5.21 -27.77
CA PRO A 445 16.88 5.07 -26.38
C PRO A 445 17.04 6.42 -25.67
N VAL A 446 16.76 6.44 -24.37
CA VAL A 446 16.99 7.59 -23.49
C VAL A 446 17.88 7.14 -22.32
N PRO A 447 19.05 7.75 -22.12
CA PRO A 447 19.68 8.78 -22.97
C PRO A 447 20.02 8.25 -24.38
N PRO A 448 20.11 9.12 -25.40
CA PRO A 448 20.50 8.72 -26.74
C PRO A 448 21.87 8.02 -26.72
N ARG A 449 21.97 6.92 -27.46
CA ARG A 449 23.20 6.15 -27.66
C ARG A 449 23.16 5.53 -29.05
N GLU A 450 24.33 5.24 -29.59
CA GLU A 450 24.44 4.44 -30.80
C GLU A 450 23.96 3.01 -30.52
N LEU A 451 23.22 2.47 -31.49
CA LEU A 451 22.73 1.11 -31.50
C LEU A 451 23.56 0.32 -32.51
N SER A 452 23.96 -0.90 -32.17
CA SER A 452 24.54 -1.81 -33.16
C SER A 452 23.46 -2.35 -34.10
N ALA A 453 23.84 -2.86 -35.27
CA ALA A 453 22.90 -3.51 -36.19
C ALA A 453 22.08 -4.61 -35.49
N TYR A 454 22.74 -5.41 -34.63
CA TYR A 454 22.08 -6.42 -33.80
C TYR A 454 21.06 -5.82 -32.81
N GLU A 455 21.32 -4.67 -32.23
CA GLU A 455 20.43 -4.01 -31.28
C GLU A 455 19.18 -3.41 -31.95
N GLU A 456 19.30 -3.00 -33.21
CA GLU A 456 18.20 -2.48 -34.03
C GLU A 456 17.29 -3.58 -34.58
N GLU A 457 17.81 -4.79 -34.74
CA GLU A 457 17.02 -5.95 -35.19
C GLU A 457 15.75 -6.14 -34.36
N LEU A 458 14.66 -6.44 -35.06
CA LEU A 458 13.37 -6.69 -34.45
C LEU A 458 13.31 -8.11 -33.90
N PHE A 459 13.08 -8.21 -32.60
CA PHE A 459 12.86 -9.46 -31.90
C PHE A 459 11.36 -9.79 -31.86
N PRO A 460 10.94 -11.00 -32.31
CA PRO A 460 9.57 -11.44 -32.18
C PRO A 460 9.27 -11.75 -30.70
N TYR A 461 8.66 -10.81 -30.00
CA TYR A 461 8.24 -11.02 -28.61
C TYR A 461 6.72 -11.18 -28.53
N ARG A 462 6.26 -12.43 -28.45
CA ARG A 462 4.84 -12.83 -28.51
C ARG A 462 4.20 -12.46 -29.84
N SER A 463 3.28 -11.48 -29.83
CA SER A 463 2.52 -10.98 -30.96
C SER A 463 2.96 -9.57 -31.39
N ARG A 464 4.13 -9.11 -30.91
CA ARG A 464 4.70 -7.80 -31.23
C ARG A 464 6.17 -7.95 -31.62
N GLN A 465 6.60 -7.13 -32.55
CA GLN A 465 8.02 -6.94 -32.84
C GLN A 465 8.54 -5.77 -32.03
N ILE A 466 9.56 -6.01 -31.22
CA ILE A 466 10.25 -4.98 -30.44
C ILE A 466 11.74 -5.02 -30.78
N PRO A 467 12.43 -3.88 -30.86
CA PRO A 467 13.88 -3.89 -31.06
C PRO A 467 14.61 -4.65 -29.95
N LYS A 468 15.64 -5.42 -30.30
CA LYS A 468 16.45 -6.19 -29.33
C LYS A 468 17.04 -5.31 -28.24
N TRP A 469 17.41 -4.06 -28.55
CA TRP A 469 17.94 -3.10 -27.57
C TRP A 469 16.98 -2.86 -26.41
N THR A 470 15.65 -2.86 -26.65
CA THR A 470 14.64 -2.64 -25.60
C THR A 470 14.68 -3.77 -24.58
N ILE A 471 14.81 -5.02 -25.05
CA ILE A 471 14.94 -6.19 -24.18
C ILE A 471 16.26 -6.08 -23.43
N ARG A 472 17.37 -5.89 -24.15
CA ARG A 472 18.72 -5.76 -23.57
C ARG A 472 18.79 -4.73 -22.45
N ASP A 473 18.28 -3.52 -22.68
CA ASP A 473 18.26 -2.44 -21.69
C ASP A 473 17.39 -2.80 -20.48
N CYS A 474 16.23 -3.45 -20.68
CA CYS A 474 15.42 -3.95 -19.56
C CYS A 474 16.18 -4.96 -18.69
N MET A 475 16.95 -5.86 -19.33
CA MET A 475 17.70 -6.91 -18.64
C MET A 475 18.85 -6.35 -17.84
N ILE A 476 19.67 -5.49 -18.48
CA ILE A 476 20.72 -4.74 -17.79
C ILE A 476 20.11 -3.99 -16.61
N ASN A 477 18.98 -3.31 -16.84
CA ASN A 477 18.33 -2.51 -15.82
C ASN A 477 17.76 -3.31 -14.64
N SER A 478 17.34 -4.55 -14.89
CA SER A 478 16.80 -5.44 -13.87
C SER A 478 17.89 -6.12 -13.03
N ALA A 479 19.14 -6.16 -13.49
CA ALA A 479 20.26 -6.71 -12.73
C ALA A 479 20.67 -5.77 -11.58
N ILE A 480 20.19 -6.07 -10.37
CA ILE A 480 20.40 -5.29 -9.14
C ILE A 480 20.95 -6.24 -8.08
N ASP A 481 22.27 -6.20 -7.90
CA ASP A 481 23.00 -6.98 -6.89
C ASP A 481 23.35 -6.12 -5.66
N GLU A 482 24.02 -6.75 -4.70
CA GLU A 482 24.46 -6.12 -3.45
C GLU A 482 25.38 -4.92 -3.71
N SER A 483 26.32 -5.07 -4.65
CA SER A 483 27.30 -4.05 -5.02
C SER A 483 26.62 -2.78 -5.52
N LEU A 484 25.60 -2.90 -6.38
CA LEU A 484 24.82 -1.75 -6.83
C LEU A 484 24.01 -1.12 -5.71
N ALA A 485 23.33 -1.94 -4.90
CA ALA A 485 22.53 -1.43 -3.79
C ALA A 485 23.39 -0.60 -2.82
N LYS A 486 24.59 -1.11 -2.50
CA LYS A 486 25.61 -0.42 -1.72
C LYS A 486 26.11 0.85 -2.41
N ALA A 487 26.38 0.79 -3.72
CA ALA A 487 26.83 1.96 -4.49
C ALA A 487 25.79 3.10 -4.51
N ILE A 488 24.51 2.77 -4.72
CA ILE A 488 23.40 3.74 -4.66
C ILE A 488 23.32 4.35 -3.26
N PHE A 489 23.33 3.53 -2.21
CA PHE A 489 23.29 4.01 -0.82
C PHE A 489 24.44 4.97 -0.51
N ASN A 490 25.66 4.57 -0.84
CA ASN A 490 26.86 5.38 -0.61
C ASN A 490 26.84 6.67 -1.42
N ARG A 491 26.33 6.65 -2.65
CA ARG A 491 26.21 7.87 -3.46
C ARG A 491 25.26 8.88 -2.82
N ILE A 492 24.15 8.42 -2.23
CA ILE A 492 23.16 9.30 -1.57
C ILE A 492 23.65 9.77 -0.19
N ARG A 493 24.35 8.92 0.57
CA ARG A 493 24.77 9.22 1.95
C ARG A 493 26.15 9.87 2.08
N THR A 494 27.11 9.44 1.26
CA THR A 494 28.53 9.82 1.38
C THR A 494 29.06 10.60 0.17
N GLY A 495 28.21 10.84 -0.83
CA GLY A 495 28.58 11.59 -2.02
C GLY A 495 28.94 13.07 -1.71
N PRO A 496 29.54 13.78 -2.67
CA PRO A 496 29.96 15.17 -2.48
C PRO A 496 28.83 16.11 -2.03
N GLN A 497 27.61 15.88 -2.51
CA GLN A 497 26.43 16.64 -2.10
C GLN A 497 26.02 16.32 -0.66
N SER A 498 26.08 15.04 -0.28
CA SER A 498 25.77 14.54 1.06
C SER A 498 26.72 15.10 2.12
N GLN A 499 28.01 15.22 1.80
CA GLN A 499 29.02 15.80 2.69
C GLN A 499 28.78 17.29 2.95
N ARG A 500 28.29 18.02 1.93
CA ARG A 500 27.93 19.44 2.07
C ARG A 500 26.65 19.63 2.88
N MET A 501 25.70 18.71 2.77
CA MET A 501 24.38 18.83 3.39
C MET A 501 24.23 18.12 4.74
N GLY A 502 25.15 17.23 5.10
CA GLY A 502 25.05 16.43 6.31
C GLY A 502 23.96 15.35 6.22
N SER A 503 24.08 14.43 5.25
CA SER A 503 23.05 13.41 5.01
C SER A 503 22.69 12.60 6.26
N CYS A 504 21.38 12.53 6.53
CA CYS A 504 20.81 11.77 7.65
C CYS A 504 20.30 10.38 7.22
N LEU A 505 20.61 9.91 6.00
CA LEU A 505 20.03 8.68 5.48
C LEU A 505 20.50 7.48 6.31
N GLN A 506 19.52 6.80 6.91
CA GLN A 506 19.70 5.59 7.72
C GLN A 506 19.26 4.34 6.96
N LEU A 507 18.25 4.46 6.09
CA LEU A 507 17.60 3.31 5.48
C LEU A 507 17.25 3.56 4.02
N LEU A 508 17.73 2.69 3.13
CA LEU A 508 17.34 2.63 1.73
C LEU A 508 16.66 1.30 1.44
N ARG A 509 15.49 1.35 0.80
CA ARG A 509 14.80 0.19 0.27
C ARG A 509 14.64 0.34 -1.23
N ILE A 510 15.23 -0.57 -1.98
CA ILE A 510 15.17 -0.60 -3.44
C ILE A 510 14.04 -1.52 -3.87
N HIS A 511 13.12 -0.99 -4.66
CA HIS A 511 11.98 -1.71 -5.22
C HIS A 511 12.07 -1.71 -6.74
N PRO A 512 12.46 -2.83 -7.38
CA PRO A 512 12.52 -2.90 -8.83
C PRO A 512 11.11 -2.83 -9.44
N LEU A 513 10.86 -1.81 -10.26
CA LEU A 513 9.69 -1.71 -11.11
C LEU A 513 10.00 -2.37 -12.46
N LEU A 514 9.63 -3.64 -12.53
CA LEU A 514 9.82 -4.48 -13.71
C LEU A 514 8.65 -4.35 -14.67
N GLY A 515 8.92 -4.49 -15.96
CA GLY A 515 7.89 -4.58 -16.98
C GLY A 515 7.05 -5.84 -16.84
N LYS A 516 5.77 -5.74 -17.20
CA LYS A 516 4.95 -6.94 -17.40
C LYS A 516 5.36 -7.62 -18.71
N PHE A 517 6.37 -8.47 -18.61
CA PHE A 517 6.55 -9.57 -19.53
C PHE A 517 5.59 -10.67 -19.05
N GLY A 518 4.38 -10.74 -19.61
CA GLY A 518 3.27 -11.50 -19.00
C GLY A 518 3.59 -12.95 -18.58
N LYS A 519 2.83 -13.48 -17.64
CA LYS A 519 3.01 -14.86 -17.15
C LYS A 519 2.61 -15.86 -18.23
N SER A 520 3.55 -16.66 -18.75
CA SER A 520 3.23 -17.90 -19.44
C SER A 520 3.51 -19.04 -18.47
N ARG A 521 2.50 -19.49 -17.72
CA ARG A 521 2.62 -20.76 -17.00
C ARG A 521 2.45 -21.88 -18.02
N VAL A 522 3.54 -22.31 -18.64
CA VAL A 522 3.56 -23.62 -19.28
C VAL A 522 3.79 -24.63 -18.16
N ARG A 523 2.72 -25.32 -17.73
CA ARG A 523 2.83 -26.53 -16.92
C ARG A 523 3.21 -27.67 -17.86
N THR A 524 4.49 -27.84 -18.15
CA THR A 524 5.00 -29.10 -18.73
C THR A 524 5.35 -30.01 -17.57
N GLY A 525 4.58 -31.08 -17.40
CA GLY A 525 4.79 -32.09 -16.36
C GLY A 525 5.97 -33.02 -16.64
N ILE A 526 7.16 -32.46 -16.89
CA ILE A 526 8.39 -33.23 -17.14
C ILE A 526 9.53 -32.66 -16.27
N GLY A 527 10.32 -33.56 -15.69
CA GLY A 527 11.33 -33.28 -14.67
C GLY A 527 12.49 -32.36 -15.07
N HIS A 528 12.97 -31.67 -14.03
CA HIS A 528 14.28 -31.08 -13.76
C HIS A 528 14.79 -29.84 -14.50
N ARG A 529 14.30 -29.41 -15.67
CA ARG A 529 14.66 -28.08 -16.22
C ARG A 529 13.51 -27.48 -17.03
N LEU A 530 13.04 -26.29 -16.64
CA LEU A 530 11.98 -25.56 -17.37
C LEU A 530 12.61 -24.48 -18.26
N PRO A 531 12.14 -24.29 -19.52
CA PRO A 531 12.54 -23.14 -20.32
C PRO A 531 11.85 -21.86 -19.81
N VAL A 532 12.62 -20.81 -19.53
CA VAL A 532 12.09 -19.49 -19.12
C VAL A 532 12.35 -18.40 -20.14
N THR A 533 11.48 -17.40 -20.12
CA THR A 533 11.59 -16.20 -20.96
C THR A 533 12.47 -15.12 -20.31
N ALA A 534 13.01 -14.20 -21.12
CA ALA A 534 13.75 -13.02 -20.63
C ALA A 534 12.98 -12.22 -19.54
N GLY A 535 11.65 -12.23 -19.59
CA GLY A 535 10.80 -11.58 -18.58
C GLY A 535 10.75 -12.27 -17.22
N GLU A 536 10.74 -13.59 -17.18
CA GLU A 536 10.74 -14.35 -15.92
C GLU A 536 12.10 -14.28 -15.24
N ILE A 537 13.14 -14.27 -16.06
CA ILE A 537 14.51 -13.99 -15.69
C ILE A 537 14.65 -12.60 -15.07
N SER A 538 14.03 -11.60 -15.71
CA SER A 538 13.59 -10.32 -15.16
C SER A 538 13.60 -10.22 -13.65
N HIS A 539 12.66 -11.01 -13.15
CA HIS A 539 12.25 -11.10 -11.76
C HIS A 539 13.27 -11.82 -10.88
N LYS A 540 14.10 -12.71 -11.43
CA LYS A 540 15.15 -13.42 -10.69
C LYS A 540 16.39 -12.56 -10.44
N MET A 541 16.77 -11.71 -11.40
CA MET A 541 17.93 -10.80 -11.25
C MET A 541 17.61 -9.54 -10.43
N ALA A 542 16.33 -9.19 -10.33
CA ALA A 542 15.87 -8.00 -9.65
C ALA A 542 15.80 -8.19 -8.13
N GLY A 543 16.90 -7.88 -7.44
CA GLY A 543 16.92 -7.85 -5.98
C GLY A 543 16.07 -6.71 -5.41
N ALA A 544 15.29 -7.00 -4.37
CA ALA A 544 14.62 -5.97 -3.56
C ALA A 544 15.46 -5.73 -2.31
N TRP A 545 16.48 -4.90 -2.44
CA TRP A 545 17.49 -4.70 -1.40
C TRP A 545 17.02 -3.73 -0.33
N GLN A 546 17.29 -4.06 0.93
CA GLN A 546 17.30 -3.12 2.04
C GLN A 546 18.75 -2.89 2.45
N VAL A 547 19.14 -1.62 2.57
CA VAL A 547 20.45 -1.18 3.06
C VAL A 547 20.22 -0.30 4.27
N GLU A 548 20.74 -0.73 5.42
CA GLU A 548 20.59 -0.05 6.70
C GLU A 548 21.94 0.34 7.27
N TRP A 549 22.04 1.57 7.77
CA TRP A 549 23.23 2.09 8.43
C TRP A 549 23.18 1.80 9.92
N LEU A 550 24.15 1.02 10.42
CA LEU A 550 24.19 0.57 11.81
C LEU A 550 24.91 1.54 12.77
N GLY A 551 25.51 2.61 12.27
CA GLY A 551 26.52 3.38 13.00
C GLY A 551 27.90 3.17 12.38
N ASP A 552 28.94 3.78 12.96
CA ASP A 552 30.37 3.40 12.86
C ASP A 552 31.02 3.03 11.49
N GLY A 553 30.37 3.29 10.36
CA GLY A 553 30.86 2.84 9.05
C GLY A 553 30.18 1.58 8.53
N ARG A 554 29.41 0.86 9.35
CA ARG A 554 28.86 -0.45 9.00
C ARG A 554 27.50 -0.36 8.31
N LEU A 555 27.33 -1.23 7.32
CA LEU A 555 26.08 -1.41 6.56
C LEU A 555 25.56 -2.82 6.76
N GLN A 556 24.25 -2.94 6.96
CA GLN A 556 23.51 -4.19 6.85
C GLN A 556 22.76 -4.21 5.53
N LEU A 557 23.01 -5.22 4.70
CA LEU A 557 22.33 -5.42 3.42
C LEU A 557 21.51 -6.71 3.47
N GLU A 558 20.24 -6.61 3.08
CA GLU A 558 19.33 -7.75 3.02
C GLU A 558 18.58 -7.72 1.68
N ASN A 559 18.66 -8.79 0.90
CA ASN A 559 17.78 -8.97 -0.25
C ASN A 559 16.44 -9.57 0.21
N ARG A 560 15.39 -8.76 0.18
CA ARG A 560 14.03 -9.14 0.60
C ARG A 560 13.27 -9.93 -0.44
N LEU A 561 13.81 -10.08 -1.65
CA LEU A 561 13.25 -10.91 -2.70
C LEU A 561 13.95 -12.28 -2.65
N LYS A 562 13.48 -13.17 -1.76
CA LYS A 562 13.95 -14.55 -1.73
C LYS A 562 13.43 -15.29 -2.96
N SER A 563 14.30 -15.62 -3.91
CA SER A 563 13.96 -16.54 -5.00
C SER A 563 13.67 -17.91 -4.40
N SER A 564 12.41 -18.36 -4.40
CA SER A 564 12.04 -19.60 -3.70
C SER A 564 12.58 -20.87 -4.35
N HIS A 565 13.27 -20.81 -5.50
CA HIS A 565 13.65 -21.98 -6.29
C HIS A 565 15.09 -21.87 -6.81
N ASP A 566 16.00 -22.62 -6.17
CA ASP A 566 17.30 -23.07 -6.69
C ASP A 566 17.13 -24.12 -7.81
N GLN A 567 16.20 -23.88 -8.74
CA GLN A 567 16.05 -24.73 -9.91
C GLN A 567 16.95 -24.18 -11.02
N GLU A 568 17.82 -25.03 -11.55
CA GLU A 568 18.49 -24.78 -12.82
C GLU A 568 17.43 -24.60 -13.91
N VAL A 569 17.54 -23.49 -14.64
CA VAL A 569 16.57 -23.12 -15.67
C VAL A 569 17.29 -22.95 -16.99
N MET A 570 16.69 -23.43 -18.07
CA MET A 570 17.22 -23.19 -19.42
C MET A 570 16.63 -21.91 -20.00
N ILE A 571 17.47 -21.11 -20.64
CA ILE A 571 17.00 -19.96 -21.42
C ILE A 571 16.47 -20.50 -22.76
N ARG A 572 15.38 -19.91 -23.28
CA ARG A 572 14.95 -20.20 -24.65
C ARG A 572 16.09 -19.88 -25.63
N SER A 573 16.31 -20.73 -26.63
CA SER A 573 17.37 -20.50 -27.63
C SER A 573 17.31 -19.08 -28.22
N GLU A 574 16.10 -18.60 -28.51
CA GLU A 574 15.82 -17.25 -29.03
C GLU A 574 16.26 -16.12 -28.06
N ASP A 575 16.10 -16.32 -26.75
CA ASP A 575 16.46 -15.33 -25.74
C ASP A 575 17.97 -15.40 -25.38
N SER A 576 18.61 -16.57 -25.57
CA SER A 576 19.98 -16.87 -25.16
C SER A 576 21.01 -15.90 -25.77
N GLU A 577 20.86 -15.60 -27.06
CA GLU A 577 21.74 -14.65 -27.76
C GLU A 577 21.77 -13.27 -27.10
N ILE A 578 20.62 -12.80 -26.61
CA ILE A 578 20.50 -11.50 -25.93
C ILE A 578 21.28 -11.53 -24.62
N PHE A 579 21.23 -12.63 -23.86
CA PHE A 579 22.01 -12.76 -22.62
C PHE A 579 23.50 -12.76 -22.87
N GLU A 580 23.97 -13.56 -23.82
CA GLU A 580 25.39 -13.66 -24.14
C GLU A 580 25.96 -12.33 -24.61
N SER A 581 25.15 -11.54 -25.32
CA SER A 581 25.55 -10.20 -25.72
C SER A 581 25.78 -9.27 -24.51
N ILE A 582 25.18 -9.52 -23.34
CA ILE A 582 25.30 -8.69 -22.12
C ILE A 582 26.35 -9.26 -21.17
N TRP A 583 26.22 -10.55 -20.84
CA TRP A 583 27.06 -11.31 -19.92
C TRP A 583 27.50 -12.58 -20.64
N PRO A 584 28.62 -12.54 -21.39
CA PRO A 584 29.13 -13.70 -22.09
C PRO A 584 29.53 -14.79 -21.09
N SER A 585 29.09 -16.03 -21.34
CA SER A 585 29.43 -17.21 -20.53
C SER A 585 30.27 -18.18 -21.36
N ILE A 586 31.24 -18.82 -20.71
CA ILE A 586 32.12 -19.84 -21.32
C ILE A 586 31.58 -21.27 -21.05
N ARG A 587 30.46 -21.41 -20.31
CA ARG A 587 29.91 -22.72 -19.93
C ARG A 587 28.98 -23.30 -21.00
N GLU A 588 29.17 -24.58 -21.32
CA GLU A 588 28.24 -25.39 -22.12
C GLU A 588 27.64 -26.55 -21.28
N PRO A 589 26.32 -26.79 -21.32
CA PRO A 589 25.28 -26.06 -22.04
C PRO A 589 25.00 -24.67 -21.43
N LYS A 590 24.52 -23.74 -22.26
CA LYS A 590 24.14 -22.36 -21.87
C LYS A 590 22.92 -22.37 -20.92
N THR A 591 23.14 -22.71 -19.66
CA THR A 591 22.15 -22.55 -18.58
C THR A 591 21.97 -21.07 -18.26
N TRP A 592 20.83 -20.70 -17.64
CA TRP A 592 20.66 -19.38 -17.01
C TRP A 592 21.96 -18.95 -16.32
N PRO A 593 22.66 -17.87 -16.74
CA PRO A 593 23.94 -17.57 -16.14
C PRO A 593 23.70 -17.16 -14.69
N SER A 594 24.26 -17.93 -13.77
CA SER A 594 24.41 -17.53 -12.37
C SER A 594 25.41 -16.38 -12.21
N GLU A 595 26.24 -16.15 -13.23
CA GLU A 595 27.30 -15.15 -13.29
C GLU A 595 26.84 -13.85 -13.97
N TRP A 596 25.74 -13.28 -13.52
CA TRP A 596 25.39 -11.90 -13.88
C TRP A 596 25.90 -10.94 -12.80
N CYS A 597 26.22 -9.73 -13.22
CA CYS A 597 26.49 -8.62 -12.30
C CYS A 597 25.74 -7.38 -12.76
N SER A 598 25.40 -6.53 -11.80
CA SER A 598 24.86 -5.22 -12.11
C SER A 598 25.90 -4.38 -12.88
N TRP A 599 25.41 -3.50 -13.74
CA TRP A 599 26.28 -2.50 -14.34
C TRP A 599 26.54 -1.40 -13.30
N PRO A 600 27.81 -1.02 -13.06
CA PRO A 600 28.16 -0.06 -12.04
C PRO A 600 27.64 1.34 -12.38
N LEU A 601 27.47 2.18 -11.35
CA LEU A 601 27.20 3.59 -11.53
C LEU A 601 28.46 4.28 -12.11
N GLN A 602 28.26 5.09 -13.15
CA GLN A 602 29.30 5.92 -13.75
C GLN A 602 29.52 7.25 -13.01
#